data_AF-A0A357ZDU5-F1
#
_entry.id   AF-A0A357ZDU5-F1
#
_cell.length_a   1.000
_cell.length_b   1.000
_cell.length_c   1.000
_cell.angle_alpha   90.00
_cell.angle_beta   90.00
_cell.angle_gamma   90.00
#
_symmetry.space_group_name_H-M   'P 1'
#
loop_
_entity.id
_entity.type
_entity.pdbx_description
1 polymer ?
#
loop_
_entity_poly.entity_id
_entity_poly.type
_entity_poly.pdbx_seq_one_letter_code
_entity_poly.pdbx_strand_id
1 'polypeptide(L)'
;MPALQVRDFPTELYEELRERARKEHRSIAQQTVVAIREHLGKGRRAEPKESDEEIQARMRKREEAFARIDALPPLVVPEGFPSDVEIIREMRDSR
;
A
#
# COMPACT_ATOMS: atom_id res chain seq x y z
N MET A 1 -13.46 8.09 -13.08
CA MET A 1 -13.95 7.54 -11.80
C MET A 1 -15.44 7.84 -11.69
N PRO A 2 -16.30 6.88 -11.31
CA PRO A 2 -17.72 7.16 -11.12
C PRO A 2 -17.92 8.10 -9.93
N ALA A 3 -18.81 9.08 -10.09
CA ALA A 3 -19.23 9.96 -9.00
C ALA A 3 -20.40 9.31 -8.24
N LEU A 4 -20.34 9.31 -6.90
CA LEU A 4 -21.44 8.89 -6.04
C LEU A 4 -22.06 10.14 -5.42
N GLN A 5 -23.35 10.36 -5.69
CA GLN A 5 -24.13 11.44 -5.08
C GLN A 5 -25.21 10.84 -4.18
N VAL A 6 -25.28 11.31 -2.94
CA VAL A 6 -26.31 10.93 -1.98
C VAL A 6 -27.31 12.07 -1.89
N ARG A 7 -28.59 11.77 -2.09
CA ARG A 7 -29.69 12.74 -1.94
C ARG A 7 -30.18 12.73 -0.48
N ASP A 8 -30.66 13.88 -0.03
CA ASP A 8 -31.26 14.06 1.30
C ASP A 8 -30.34 13.56 2.43
N PHE A 9 -29.07 13.96 2.36
CA PHE A 9 -28.06 13.52 3.33
C PHE A 9 -28.29 14.20 4.69
N PRO A 10 -28.47 13.44 5.79
CA PRO A 10 -28.79 14.01 7.09
C PRO A 10 -27.71 14.98 7.57
N THR A 11 -28.13 16.14 8.09
CA THR A 11 -27.23 17.20 8.55
C THR A 11 -26.32 16.71 9.68
N GLU A 12 -26.88 15.94 10.60
CA GLU A 12 -26.16 15.39 11.76
C GLU A 12 -25.01 14.49 11.30
N LEU A 13 -25.27 13.62 10.31
CA LEU A 13 -24.28 12.71 9.76
C LEU A 13 -23.20 13.45 8.97
N TYR A 14 -23.55 14.54 8.31
CA TYR A 14 -22.57 15.41 7.65
C TYR A 14 -21.63 16.08 8.64
N GLU A 15 -22.14 16.61 9.75
CA GLU A 15 -21.30 17.24 10.76
C GLU A 15 -20.38 16.22 11.43
N GLU A 16 -20.88 15.01 11.76
CA GLU A 16 -20.03 13.91 12.26
C GLU A 16 -18.90 13.55 11.28
N LEU A 17 -19.24 13.42 10.00
CA LEU A 17 -18.27 13.12 8.94
C LEU A 17 -17.21 14.23 8.82
N ARG A 18 -17.63 15.49 8.96
CA ARG A 18 -16.78 16.67 8.89
C ARG A 18 -15.83 16.79 10.08
N GLU A 19 -16.31 16.54 11.28
CA GLU A 19 -15.46 16.51 12.48
C GLU A 19 -14.40 15.42 12.36
N ARG A 20 -14.81 14.21 11.94
CA ARG A 20 -13.89 13.08 11.77
C ARG A 20 -12.85 13.36 10.67
N ALA A 21 -13.25 14.00 9.57
CA ALA A 21 -12.33 14.42 8.52
C ALA A 21 -11.29 15.44 9.04
N ARG A 22 -11.73 16.41 9.84
CA ARG A 22 -10.85 17.42 10.45
C ARG A 22 -9.83 16.79 11.40
N LYS A 23 -10.29 15.88 12.27
CA LYS A 23 -9.45 15.16 13.23
C LYS A 23 -8.37 14.33 12.54
N GLU A 24 -8.71 13.73 11.41
CA GLU A 24 -7.81 12.88 10.61
C GLU A 24 -7.01 13.66 9.55
N HIS A 25 -7.13 14.99 9.50
CA HIS A 25 -6.51 15.87 8.51
C HIS A 25 -6.79 15.44 7.05
N ARG A 26 -8.02 15.01 6.76
CA ARG A 26 -8.47 14.55 5.44
C ARG A 26 -9.53 15.48 4.86
N SER A 27 -9.68 15.45 3.52
CA SER A 27 -10.83 16.07 2.88
C SER A 27 -12.11 15.26 3.18
N ILE A 28 -13.29 15.90 3.08
CA ILE A 28 -14.59 15.24 3.25
C ILE A 28 -14.74 14.06 2.29
N ALA A 29 -14.36 14.23 1.02
CA ALA A 29 -14.42 13.17 0.03
C ALA A 29 -13.55 11.96 0.41
N GLN A 30 -12.32 12.21 0.88
CA GLN A 30 -11.43 11.16 1.35
C GLN A 30 -11.99 10.46 2.59
N GLN A 31 -12.47 11.22 3.57
CA GLN A 31 -13.05 10.64 4.78
C GLN A 31 -14.32 9.83 4.48
N THR A 32 -15.13 10.24 3.49
CA THR A 32 -16.29 9.48 3.00
C THR A 32 -15.86 8.12 2.48
N VAL A 33 -14.83 8.09 1.63
CA VAL A 33 -14.29 6.83 1.07
C VAL A 33 -13.75 5.93 2.19
N VAL A 34 -13.05 6.49 3.18
CA VAL A 34 -12.55 5.73 4.34
C VAL A 34 -13.71 5.16 5.16
N ALA A 35 -14.72 5.97 5.48
CA ALA A 35 -15.89 5.52 6.24
C ALA A 35 -16.64 4.39 5.52
N ILE A 36 -16.84 4.52 4.21
CA ILE A 36 -17.44 3.46 3.38
C ILE A 36 -16.54 2.22 3.35
N ARG A 37 -15.22 2.38 3.21
CA ARG A 37 -14.26 1.25 3.25
C ARG A 37 -14.27 0.53 4.60
N GLU A 38 -14.30 1.26 5.71
CA GLU A 38 -14.40 0.68 7.05
C GLU A 38 -15.73 -0.08 7.21
N HIS A 39 -16.84 0.50 6.74
CA HIS A 39 -18.15 -0.13 6.85
C HIS A 39 -18.27 -1.39 5.97
N LEU A 40 -17.86 -1.31 4.71
CA LEU A 40 -17.85 -2.45 3.79
C LEU A 40 -16.76 -3.48 4.15
N GLY A 41 -15.66 -3.03 4.74
CA GLY A 41 -14.56 -3.84 5.26
C GLY A 41 -14.91 -4.60 6.53
N LYS A 42 -15.89 -4.14 7.31
CA LYS A 42 -16.49 -4.95 8.39
C LYS A 42 -17.29 -6.16 7.87
N GLY A 43 -17.67 -6.15 6.58
CA GLY A 43 -18.32 -7.28 5.89
C GLY A 43 -17.39 -8.09 4.98
N ARG A 44 -16.26 -7.53 4.53
CA ARG A 44 -15.19 -8.30 3.89
C ARG A 44 -14.29 -8.84 4.97
N ARG A 45 -14.47 -10.14 5.26
CA ARG A 45 -13.58 -10.99 6.08
C ARG A 45 -12.22 -10.31 6.25
N ALA A 46 -11.97 -9.74 7.43
CA ALA A 46 -10.64 -9.25 7.76
C ALA A 46 -9.69 -10.37 7.34
N GLU A 47 -8.71 -10.08 6.47
CA GLU A 47 -7.63 -11.02 6.31
C GLU A 47 -7.12 -11.30 7.73
N PRO A 48 -6.95 -12.58 8.11
CA PRO A 48 -6.49 -12.90 9.45
C PRO A 48 -5.26 -12.03 9.70
N LYS A 49 -5.32 -11.19 10.74
CA LYS A 49 -4.14 -10.43 11.14
C LYS A 49 -3.08 -11.48 11.41
N GLU A 50 -1.99 -11.44 10.65
CA GLU A 50 -0.83 -12.31 10.90
C GLU A 50 -0.52 -12.21 12.39
N SER A 51 -0.37 -13.35 13.05
CA SER A 51 0.02 -13.38 14.46
C SER A 51 1.41 -12.78 14.62
N ASP A 52 1.73 -12.29 15.81
CA ASP A 52 3.08 -11.78 16.08
C ASP A 52 4.15 -12.85 15.77
N GLU A 53 3.84 -14.13 15.97
CA GLU A 53 4.71 -15.27 15.63
C GLU A 53 4.96 -15.40 14.12
N GLU A 54 3.92 -15.21 13.30
CA GLU A 54 4.02 -15.24 11.83
C GLU A 54 4.86 -14.07 11.31
N ILE A 55 4.67 -12.88 11.90
CA ILE A 55 5.48 -11.70 11.59
C ILE A 55 6.96 -11.96 11.91
N GLN A 56 7.26 -12.50 13.10
CA GLN A 56 8.63 -12.83 13.52
C GLN A 56 9.26 -13.95 12.67
N ALA A 57 8.49 -14.97 12.28
CA ALA A 57 8.97 -16.02 11.39
C ALA A 57 9.34 -15.46 10.00
N ARG A 58 8.54 -14.54 9.47
CA ARG A 58 8.83 -13.86 8.20
C ARG A 58 10.06 -12.96 8.31
N MET A 59 10.23 -12.25 9.42
CA MET A 59 11.43 -11.42 9.66
C MET A 59 12.69 -12.28 9.71
N ARG A 60 12.70 -13.37 10.47
CA ARG A 60 13.83 -14.33 10.52
C ARG A 60 14.19 -14.86 9.14
N LYS A 61 13.20 -15.30 8.36
CA LYS A 61 13.42 -15.80 7.00
C LYS A 61 14.02 -14.73 6.08
N ARG A 62 13.63 -13.46 6.26
CA ARG A 62 14.23 -12.33 5.51
C ARG A 62 15.68 -12.11 5.94
N GLU A 63 15.96 -12.07 7.24
CA GLU A 63 17.32 -11.89 7.76
C GLU A 63 18.26 -12.99 7.26
N GLU A 64 17.85 -14.26 7.30
CA GLU A 64 18.63 -15.37 6.75
C GLU A 64 18.87 -15.22 5.24
N ALA A 65 17.88 -14.74 4.50
CA ALA A 65 18.03 -14.51 3.07
C ALA A 65 19.01 -13.37 2.77
N PHE A 66 18.96 -12.28 3.52
CA PHE A 66 19.89 -11.17 3.36
C PHE A 66 21.30 -11.54 3.80
N ALA A 67 21.47 -12.23 4.94
CA ALA A 67 22.77 -12.71 5.39
C ALA A 67 23.44 -13.63 4.35
N ARG A 68 22.65 -14.49 3.69
CA ARG A 68 23.14 -15.32 2.58
C ARG A 68 23.55 -14.48 1.36
N ILE A 69 22.84 -13.40 1.04
CA ILE A 69 23.19 -12.50 -0.06
C ILE A 69 24.47 -11.73 0.27
N ASP A 70 24.59 -11.22 1.49
CA ASP A 70 25.77 -10.47 1.94
C ASP A 70 27.04 -11.33 1.97
N ALA A 71 26.89 -12.64 2.17
CA ALA A 71 27.99 -13.60 2.10
C ALA A 71 28.43 -13.96 0.66
N LEU A 72 27.66 -13.57 -0.37
CA LEU A 72 28.05 -13.81 -1.76
C LEU A 72 29.16 -12.84 -2.16
N PRO A 73 30.11 -13.29 -3.01
CA PRO A 73 31.09 -12.37 -3.58
C PRO A 73 30.37 -11.29 -4.40
N PRO A 74 30.91 -10.06 -4.43
CA PRO A 74 30.34 -8.99 -5.23
C PRO A 74 30.29 -9.41 -6.70
N LEU A 75 29.18 -9.10 -7.35
CA LEU A 75 29.03 -9.34 -8.77
C LEU A 75 30.03 -8.47 -9.52
N VAL A 76 30.97 -9.09 -10.22
CA VAL A 76 31.87 -8.37 -11.12
C VAL A 76 31.09 -8.04 -12.38
N VAL A 77 30.66 -6.79 -12.49
CA VAL A 77 29.97 -6.28 -13.67
C VAL A 77 31.02 -5.97 -14.74
N PRO A 78 30.93 -6.57 -15.95
CA PRO A 78 31.85 -6.28 -17.04
C PRO A 78 31.83 -4.80 -17.43
N GLU A 79 32.98 -4.30 -17.89
CA GLU A 79 33.08 -2.96 -18.46
C GLU A 79 32.19 -2.87 -19.72
N GLY A 80 31.31 -1.87 -19.77
CA GLY A 80 30.30 -1.73 -20.84
C GLY A 80 28.97 -2.45 -20.58
N PHE A 81 28.76 -3.01 -19.38
CA PHE A 81 27.42 -3.48 -19.00
C PHE A 81 26.42 -2.30 -18.98
N PRO A 82 25.20 -2.47 -19.54
CA PRO A 82 24.22 -1.40 -19.59
C PRO A 82 23.85 -0.88 -18.20
N SER A 83 23.71 0.43 -18.09
CA SER A 83 23.15 1.06 -16.89
C SER A 83 21.69 0.66 -16.69
N ASP A 84 21.23 0.77 -15.45
CA ASP A 84 19.82 0.59 -15.08
C ASP A 84 18.86 1.43 -15.94
N VAL A 85 19.26 2.66 -16.26
CA VAL A 85 18.51 3.56 -17.14
C VAL A 85 18.43 3.02 -18.58
N GLU A 86 19.54 2.49 -19.13
CA GLU A 86 19.58 1.94 -20.49
C GLU A 86 18.70 0.68 -20.61
N ILE A 87 18.77 -0.22 -19.63
CA ILE A 87 17.94 -1.42 -19.56
C ILE A 87 16.45 -1.04 -19.56
N ILE A 88 16.05 -0.08 -18.73
CA ILE A 88 14.65 0.35 -18.64
C ILE A 88 14.16 0.98 -19.96
N ARG A 89 15.03 1.72 -20.67
CA ARG A 89 14.70 2.31 -21.97
C ARG A 89 14.48 1.22 -23.02
N GLU A 90 15.41 0.28 -23.16
CA GLU A 90 15.28 -0.84 -24.12
C GLU A 90 14.00 -1.66 -23.90
N MET A 91 13.66 -1.95 -22.64
CA MET A 91 12.42 -2.67 -22.30
C MET A 91 11.14 -1.92 -22.68
N ARG A 92 11.17 -0.58 -22.68
CA ARG A 92 10.03 0.25 -23.09
C ARG A 92 9.91 0.33 -24.60
N ASP A 93 11.04 0.44 -25.29
CA ASP A 93 11.09 0.59 -26.74
C ASP A 93 10.83 -0.74 -27.48
N SER A 94 10.95 -1.87 -26.78
CA SER A 94 10.68 -3.23 -27.31
C SER A 94 9.22 -3.71 -27.17
N ARG A 95 8.29 -2.85 -26.73
CA ARG A 95 6.84 -3.16 -26.59
C ARG A 95 6.01 -2.51 -27.68
#